data_AF-A0A7C3AET6-F1
#
_entry.id   AF-A0A7C3AET6-F1
#
_cell.length_a   1.000
_cell.length_b   1.000
_cell.length_c   1.000
_cell.angle_alpha   90.00
_cell.angle_beta   90.00
_cell.angle_gamma   90.00
#
_symmetry.space_group_name_H-M   'P 1'
#
loop_
_entity.id
_entity.type
_entity.pdbx_description
1 polymer ?
#
loop_
_entity_poly.entity_id
_entity_poly.type
_entity_poly.pdbx_seq_one_letter_code
_entity_poly.pdbx_strand_id
1 'polypeptide(L)' 'MKKIGILGGMAPQSTIEYYRIIISLCHQRGMGDRYPVIIVYSLNFQRFIGLVESGNIPEVITLLC' A
#
# COMPACT_ATOMS: atom_id res chain seq x y z
N MET A 1 3.30 9.82 -16.13
CA MET A 1 3.66 8.81 -15.10
C MET A 1 2.57 7.75 -15.06
N LYS A 2 2.92 6.52 -14.68
CA LYS A 2 1.91 5.48 -14.45
C LYS A 2 1.17 5.78 -13.14
N LYS A 3 -0.11 5.40 -13.06
CA LYS A 3 -0.88 5.39 -11.80
C LYS A 3 -0.33 4.27 -10.91
N ILE A 4 -0.25 4.52 -9.61
CA ILE A 4 0.25 3.56 -8.63
C ILE A 4 -0.91 3.15 -7.71
N GLY A 5 -1.12 1.85 -7.56
CA GLY A 5 -2.00 1.28 -6.53
C GLY A 5 -1.17 0.71 -5.40
N ILE A 6 -1.46 1.11 -4.16
CA ILE A 6 -0.85 0.56 -2.95
C ILE A 6 -1.92 -0.24 -2.22
N LEU A 7 -1.73 -1.55 -2.13
CA LEU A 7 -2.46 -2.42 -1.21
C LEU A 7 -1.78 -2.33 0.17
N GLY A 8 -2.29 -1.42 1.00
CA GLY A 8 -1.70 -1.04 2.27
C GLY A 8 -2.54 -1.48 3.47
N GLY A 9 -2.16 -1.03 4.67
CA GLY A 9 -2.78 -1.45 5.93
C GLY A 9 -2.13 -2.69 6.56
N MET A 10 -0.97 -3.15 6.06
CA MET A 10 -0.26 -4.33 6.54
C MET A 10 1.20 -4.05 6.93
N ALA A 11 1.52 -3.11 7.82
CA ALA A 11 0.70 -2.35 8.75
C ALA A 11 0.32 -0.94 8.22
N PRO A 12 -0.62 -0.22 8.85
CA PRO A 12 -0.99 1.14 8.44
C PRO A 12 0.19 2.13 8.47
N GLN A 13 1.07 2.07 9.48
CA GLN A 13 2.22 2.98 9.54
C GLN A 13 3.19 2.76 8.37
N SER A 14 3.49 1.52 8.01
CA SER A 14 4.43 1.25 6.90
C SER A 14 3.86 1.71 5.55
N THR A 15 2.54 1.72 5.40
CA THR A 15 1.88 2.22 4.18
C THR A 15 2.15 3.71 3.93
N ILE A 16 2.18 4.51 4.99
CA ILE A 16 2.53 5.94 4.91
C ILE A 16 3.97 6.13 4.45
N GLU A 17 4.88 5.28 4.93
CA GLU A 17 6.29 5.34 4.53
C GLU A 17 6.48 5.08 3.03
N TYR A 18 5.71 4.17 2.43
CA TYR A 18 5.72 4.00 0.97
C TYR A 18 5.32 5.27 0.22
N TYR A 19 4.29 5.99 0.67
CA TYR A 19 3.92 7.26 0.07
C TYR A 19 5.07 8.28 0.17
N ARG A 20 5.68 8.42 1.35
CA ARG A 20 6.81 9.34 1.58
C ARG A 20 8.01 9.02 0.69
N ILE A 21 8.34 7.75 0.52
CA ILE A 21 9.42 7.28 -0.36
C ILE A 21 9.12 7.65 -1.81
N ILE A 22 7.89 7.43 -2.30
CA ILE A 22 7.51 7.76 -3.68
C ILE A 22 7.67 9.27 -3.94
N ILE A 23 7.20 10.12 -3.03
CA ILE A 23 7.33 11.57 -3.15
C ILE A 23 8.81 12.00 -3.14
N SER A 24 9.61 11.42 -2.24
CA SER A 24 11.05 11.69 -2.16
C SER A 24 11.78 11.31 -3.45
N LEU A 25 11.44 10.16 -4.04
CA LEU A 25 12.01 9.71 -5.32
C LEU A 25 11.62 10.62 -6.49
N CYS A 26 10.37 11.12 -6.53
CA CYS A 26 9.97 12.13 -7.50
C CYS A 26 10.83 13.40 -7.40
N HIS A 27 11.11 13.84 -6.17
CA HIS A 27 11.94 15.02 -5.93
C HIS A 27 13.40 14.79 -6.36
N GLN A 28 14.01 13.67 -5.94
CA GLN A 28 15.38 13.29 -6.31
C GLN A 28 15.58 13.16 -7.82
N ARG A 29 14.54 12.76 -8.56
CA ARG A 29 14.57 12.64 -10.02
C ARG A 29 14.30 13.96 -10.76
N GLY A 30 14.20 15.08 -10.06
CA GLY A 30 13.95 16.39 -10.68
C GLY A 30 12.60 16.48 -11.37
N MET A 31 11.58 15.76 -10.87
CA MET A 31 10.27 15.75 -11.52
C MET A 31 9.49 17.07 -11.35
N GLY A 32 9.99 17.99 -10.53
CA GLY A 32 9.29 19.22 -10.12
C GLY A 32 8.03 18.87 -9.33
N ASP A 33 6.94 19.58 -9.60
CA ASP A 33 5.63 19.36 -8.96
C ASP A 33 4.82 18.21 -9.60
N ARG A 34 5.47 17.37 -10.42
CA ARG A 34 4.82 16.24 -11.09
C ARG A 34 4.91 14.99 -10.22
N TYR A 35 3.81 14.70 -9.53
CA TYR A 35 3.63 13.48 -8.74
C TYR A 35 2.64 12.50 -9.41
N PRO A 36 2.84 11.18 -9.27
CA PRO A 36 1.90 10.21 -9.83
C PRO A 36 0.58 10.25 -9.07
N VAL A 37 -0.52 9.86 -9.73
CA VAL A 37 -1.75 9.51 -9.02
C VAL A 37 -1.49 8.23 -8.23
N ILE A 38 -1.70 8.28 -6.92
CA ILE A 38 -1.54 7.16 -5.99
C ILE A 38 -2.90 6.85 -5.37
N ILE A 39 -3.34 5.61 -5.49
CA ILE A 39 -4.54 5.10 -4.81
C ILE A 39 -4.08 4.14 -3.72
N VAL A 40 -4.49 4.40 -2.48
CA VAL A 40 -4.18 3.54 -1.34
C VAL A 40 -5.44 2.81 -0.94
N TYR A 41 -5.45 1.48 -1.08
CA TYR A 41 -6.45 0.62 -0.45
C TYR A 41 -5.88 0.14 0.88
N SER A 42 -6.35 0.73 1.99
CA SER A 42 -5.86 0.41 3.32
C SER A 42 -6.81 -0.58 3.99
N LEU A 43 -6.37 -1.82 4.13
CA LEU A 43 -7.15 -2.87 4.78
C LEU A 43 -7.02 -2.84 6.31
N ASN A 44 -7.94 -3.51 6.99
CA ASN A 44 -7.85 -3.70 8.43
C ASN A 44 -6.77 -4.74 8.77
N PHE A 45 -5.67 -4.29 9.38
CA PHE A 45 -4.52 -5.14 9.70
C PHE A 45 -4.88 -6.34 10.58
N GLN A 46 -5.73 -6.14 11.58
CA GLN A 46 -6.14 -7.19 12.52
C GLN A 46 -6.92 -8.29 11.81
N ARG A 47 -7.84 -7.93 10.89
CA ARG A 47 -8.55 -8.91 10.06
C ARG A 47 -7.56 -9.71 9.21
N PHE A 48 -6.61 -9.06 8.56
CA PHE A 48 -5.62 -9.73 7.72
C PHE A 48 -4.76 -10.72 8.51
N ILE A 49 -4.19 -10.30 9.63
CA ILE A 49 -3.35 -11.18 10.47
C ILE A 49 -4.14 -12.35 11.04
N GLY A 50 -5.36 -12.11 11.54
CA GLY A 50 -6.19 -13.21 12.05
C GLY A 50 -6.48 -14.29 11.00
N LEU A 51 -6.69 -13.90 9.73
CA LEU A 51 -6.86 -14.84 8.63
C LEU A 51 -5.58 -15.62 8.32
N VAL A 52 -4.43 -14.94 8.29
CA VAL A 52 -3.11 -15.56 8.06
C VAL A 52 -2.77 -16.55 9.18
N GLU A 53 -2.95 -16.17 10.45
CA GLU A 53 -2.67 -17.01 11.61
C GLU A 53 -3.58 -18.24 11.67
N SER A 54 -4.85 -18.11 11.24
CA SER A 54 -5.78 -19.24 11.15
C SER A 54 -5.48 -20.20 9.99
N GLY A 55 -4.54 -19.86 9.09
CA GLY A 55 -4.25 -20.63 7.88
C GLY A 55 -5.35 -20.58 6.82
N ASN A 56 -6.32 -19.66 6.92
CA ASN A 56 -7.43 -19.52 5.98
C ASN A 56 -7.01 -18.75 4.72
N ILE A 57 -6.17 -19.38 3.91
CA ILE A 57 -5.63 -18.81 2.67
C ILE A 57 -6.72 -18.36 1.66
N PRO A 58 -7.83 -19.10 1.46
CA PRO A 58 -8.88 -18.65 0.54
C PRO A 58 -9.48 -17.28 0.90
N GLU A 59 -9.72 -17.03 2.18
CA GLU A 59 -10.26 -15.74 2.65
C GLU A 59 -9.20 -14.64 2.58
N VAL A 60 -7.92 -14.96 2.80
CA VAL A 60 -6.81 -14.01 2.57
C VAL A 60 -6.78 -13.57 1.11
N ILE A 61 -6.90 -14.49 0.14
CA ILE A 61 -6.93 -14.14 -1.29
C ILE A 61 -8.12 -13.23 -1.58
N THR A 62 -9.31 -13.57 -1.06
CA THR A 62 -10.53 -12.76 -1.23
C THR A 62 -10.39 -11.36 -0.64
N LEU A 63 -9.60 -11.20 0.43
CA LEU A 63 -9.34 -9.89 1.02
C LEU A 63 -8.40 -9.01 0.16
N LEU A 64 -7.54 -9.61 -0.65
CA LEU A 64 -6.50 -8.93 -1.44
C LEU A 64 -6.89 -8.70 -2.91
N CYS A 65 -7.89 -9.41 -3.43
CA CYS A 65 -8.37 -9.35 -4.82
C CYS A 65 -9.74 -8.67 -4.93
#